data_AF-A0A3C1WU52-F1
#
_entry.id   AF-A0A3C1WU52-F1
#
_cell.length_a   1.000
_cell.length_b   1.000
_cell.length_c   1.000
_cell.angle_alpha   90.00
_cell.angle_beta   90.00
_cell.angle_gamma   90.00
#
_symmetry.space_group_name_H-M   'P 1'
#
loop_
_entity.id
_entity.type
_entity.pdbx_description
1 polymer ?
#
loop_
_entity_poly.entity_id
_entity_poly.type
_entity_poly.pdbx_seq_one_letter_code
_entity_poly.pdbx_strand_id
1 'polypeptide(L)'
;MAKFVYRLQNILNLKQMLEDQEKAQFAAAAAKEAEERDKLTKLLVRNADYQRRLQEAVSSDKIDRKEIIFLKNADTTMKSLIRDQMFAVKRAQNALELERQKLDEARKERKTHERLKEKAFDEFKMELNAADNKANDELTSYTYGVKKTGK
;
A
#
# COMPACT_ATOMS: atom_id res chain seq x y z
N MET A 1 -37.64 9.84 13.13
CA MET A 1 -36.23 10.21 13.36
C MET A 1 -35.63 10.69 12.05
N ALA A 2 -34.88 11.79 12.06
CA ALA A 2 -34.21 12.25 10.85
C ALA A 2 -33.09 11.27 10.45
N LYS A 3 -32.87 11.10 9.14
CA LYS A 3 -31.83 10.21 8.57
C LYS A 3 -30.64 11.05 8.11
N PHE A 4 -29.43 10.68 8.53
CA PHE A 4 -28.21 11.33 8.04
C PHE A 4 -27.92 10.93 6.60
N VAL A 5 -27.62 11.92 5.74
CA VAL A 5 -27.18 11.71 4.36
C VAL A 5 -25.94 12.57 4.11
N TYR A 6 -24.81 11.92 3.84
CA TYR A 6 -23.58 12.62 3.52
C TYR A 6 -23.56 13.05 2.04
N ARG A 7 -23.51 14.36 1.78
CA ARG A 7 -23.59 14.93 0.43
C ARG A 7 -22.47 14.47 -0.51
N LEU A 8 -21.28 14.16 0.02
CA LEU A 8 -20.12 13.74 -0.76
C LEU A 8 -19.88 12.22 -0.71
N GLN A 9 -20.91 11.42 -0.39
CA GLN A 9 -20.76 9.95 -0.29
C GLN A 9 -20.24 9.32 -1.59
N ASN A 10 -20.67 9.82 -2.75
CA ASN A 10 -20.18 9.34 -4.05
C ASN A 10 -18.67 9.59 -4.23
N ILE A 11 -18.17 10.74 -3.77
CA ILE A 11 -16.74 11.06 -3.83
C ILE A 11 -15.97 10.13 -2.88
N LEU A 12 -16.46 9.92 -1.67
CA LEU A 12 -15.84 9.00 -0.72
C LEU A 12 -15.76 7.57 -1.28
N ASN A 13 -16.83 7.08 -1.90
CA ASN A 13 -16.84 5.76 -2.56
C ASN A 13 -15.80 5.69 -3.69
N LEU A 14 -15.72 6.73 -4.52
CA LEU A 14 -14.73 6.80 -5.59
C LEU A 14 -13.30 6.78 -5.03
N LYS A 15 -13.03 7.50 -3.93
CA LYS A 15 -11.72 7.50 -3.26
C LYS A 15 -11.36 6.13 -2.67
N GLN A 16 -12.34 5.40 -2.14
CA GLN A 16 -12.13 4.01 -1.69
C GLN A 16 -11.75 3.10 -2.87
N MET A 17 -12.47 3.20 -3.99
CA MET A 17 -12.14 2.44 -5.20
C MET A 17 -10.74 2.75 -5.74
N LEU A 18 -10.34 4.03 -5.77
CA LEU A 18 -8.99 4.44 -6.16
C LEU A 18 -7.93 3.89 -5.21
N GLU A 19 -8.14 3.94 -3.89
CA GLU A 19 -7.21 3.34 -2.93
C GLU A 19 -7.06 1.83 -3.18
N ASP A 20 -8.15 1.12 -3.46
CA ASP A 20 -8.10 -0.32 -3.74
C ASP A 20 -7.37 -0.64 -5.06
N GLN A 21 -7.51 0.21 -6.07
CA GLN A 21 -6.71 0.14 -7.30
C GLN A 21 -5.21 0.34 -7.00
N GLU A 22 -4.84 1.35 -6.23
CA GLU A 22 -3.43 1.61 -5.86
C GLU A 22 -2.86 0.47 -4.99
N LYS A 23 -3.67 -0.16 -4.12
CA LYS A 23 -3.25 -1.37 -3.38
C LYS A 23 -2.89 -2.51 -4.31
N ALA A 24 -3.71 -2.74 -5.35
CA ALA A 24 -3.45 -3.78 -6.34
C ALA A 24 -2.18 -3.48 -7.14
N GLN A 25 -1.95 -2.22 -7.54
CA GLN A 25 -0.73 -1.80 -8.24
C GLN A 25 0.52 -1.98 -7.36
N PHE A 26 0.46 -1.56 -6.10
CA PHE A 26 1.52 -1.78 -5.13
C PHE A 26 1.83 -3.28 -4.94
N ALA A 27 0.80 -4.12 -4.80
CA ALA A 27 0.98 -5.57 -4.66
C ALA A 27 1.65 -6.18 -5.90
N ALA A 28 1.27 -5.77 -7.10
CA ALA A 28 1.89 -6.22 -8.34
C ALA A 28 3.37 -5.78 -8.43
N ALA A 29 3.69 -4.53 -8.07
CA ALA A 29 5.07 -4.05 -8.02
C ALA A 29 5.91 -4.80 -6.97
N ALA A 30 5.33 -5.12 -5.82
CA ALA A 30 6.00 -5.88 -4.76
C ALA A 30 6.31 -7.32 -5.20
N ALA A 31 5.36 -7.98 -5.88
CA ALA A 31 5.58 -9.30 -6.45
C ALA A 31 6.72 -9.31 -7.48
N LYS A 32 6.77 -8.29 -8.35
CA LYS A 32 7.86 -8.12 -9.32
C LYS A 32 9.21 -7.89 -8.66
N GLU A 33 9.26 -7.06 -7.61
CA GLU A 33 10.50 -6.82 -6.86
C GLU A 33 11.02 -8.10 -6.19
N ALA A 34 10.11 -8.90 -5.62
CA ALA A 34 10.44 -10.20 -5.05
C ALA A 34 10.95 -11.19 -6.11
N GLU A 35 10.34 -11.22 -7.29
CA GLU A 35 10.78 -12.07 -8.42
C GLU A 35 12.20 -11.72 -8.86
N GLU A 36 12.50 -10.42 -9.03
CA GLU A 36 13.84 -9.97 -9.42
C GLU A 36 14.89 -10.27 -8.35
N ARG A 37 14.54 -10.18 -7.06
CA ARG A 37 15.40 -10.61 -5.96
C ARG A 37 15.67 -12.11 -5.96
N ASP A 38 14.65 -12.93 -6.21
CA ASP A 38 14.82 -14.39 -6.31
C ASP A 38 15.74 -14.79 -7.46
N LYS A 39 15.59 -14.15 -8.64
CA LYS A 39 16.52 -14.30 -9.77
C LYS A 39 17.96 -13.96 -9.36
N LEU A 40 18.17 -12.86 -8.64
CA LEU A 40 19.49 -12.47 -8.16
C LEU A 40 20.08 -13.51 -7.21
N THR A 41 19.30 -14.00 -6.25
CA THR A 41 19.71 -15.05 -5.31
C THR A 41 20.15 -16.31 -6.04
N LYS A 42 19.38 -16.76 -7.04
CA LYS A 42 19.72 -17.92 -7.88
C LYS A 42 21.05 -17.75 -8.61
N LEU A 43 21.31 -16.57 -9.16
CA LEU A 43 22.59 -16.26 -9.82
C LEU A 43 23.76 -16.27 -8.83
N LEU A 44 23.57 -15.68 -7.64
CA LEU A 44 24.60 -15.65 -6.59
C LEU A 44 24.95 -17.07 -6.10
N VAL A 45 23.95 -17.91 -5.83
CA VAL A 45 24.14 -19.31 -5.44
C VAL A 45 24.89 -20.09 -6.52
N ARG A 46 24.49 -19.92 -7.80
CA ARG A 46 25.16 -20.58 -8.92
C ARG A 46 26.62 -20.09 -9.08
N ASN A 47 26.89 -18.81 -8.84
CA ASN A 47 28.24 -18.28 -8.87
C ASN A 47 29.11 -18.88 -7.75
N ALA A 48 28.56 -18.98 -6.54
CA ALA A 48 29.25 -19.57 -5.41
C ALA A 48 29.61 -21.05 -5.68
N ASP A 49 28.74 -21.81 -6.35
CA ASP A 49 29.07 -23.19 -6.75
C ASP A 49 30.23 -23.23 -7.78
N TYR A 50 30.22 -22.35 -8.79
CA TYR A 50 31.34 -22.27 -9.74
C TYR A 50 32.66 -21.88 -9.05
N GLN A 51 32.63 -20.95 -8.10
CA GLN A 51 33.81 -20.55 -7.34
C GLN A 51 34.33 -21.68 -6.45
N ARG A 52 33.44 -22.42 -5.78
CA ARG A 52 33.80 -23.60 -4.98
C ARG A 52 34.44 -24.68 -5.85
N ARG A 53 33.81 -25.03 -6.98
CA ARG A 53 34.35 -26.00 -7.95
C ARG A 53 35.70 -25.56 -8.50
N LEU A 54 35.89 -24.27 -8.74
CA LEU A 54 37.17 -23.73 -9.20
C LEU A 54 38.26 -23.89 -8.13
N GLN A 55 37.93 -23.62 -6.87
CA GLN A 55 38.85 -23.83 -5.74
C GLN A 55 39.22 -25.31 -5.61
N GLU A 56 38.24 -26.21 -5.66
CA GLU A 56 38.44 -27.67 -5.60
C GLU A 56 39.33 -28.16 -6.76
N ALA A 57 39.08 -27.69 -8.00
CA ALA A 57 39.86 -28.06 -9.17
C ALA A 57 41.32 -27.60 -9.08
N VAL A 58 41.56 -26.39 -8.54
CA VAL A 58 42.92 -25.84 -8.37
C VAL A 58 43.68 -26.54 -7.23
N SER A 59 43.00 -26.97 -6.18
CA SER A 59 43.61 -27.67 -5.04
C SER A 59 43.78 -29.18 -5.26
N SER A 60 43.29 -29.71 -6.39
CA SER A 60 43.39 -31.14 -6.69
C SER A 60 44.79 -31.57 -7.11
N ASP A 61 45.17 -32.79 -6.75
CA ASP A 61 46.46 -33.41 -7.11
C ASP A 61 46.60 -33.64 -8.64
N LYS A 62 45.48 -33.72 -9.35
CA LYS A 62 45.41 -33.83 -10.82
C LYS A 62 44.75 -32.61 -11.44
N ILE A 63 45.59 -31.68 -11.90
CA ILE A 63 45.14 -30.42 -12.51
C ILE A 63 44.51 -30.67 -13.89
N ASP A 64 43.18 -30.49 -14.00
CA ASP A 64 42.49 -30.38 -15.28
C ASP A 64 42.43 -28.90 -15.73
N ARG A 65 43.32 -28.55 -16.66
CA ARG A 65 43.40 -27.18 -17.20
C ARG A 65 42.14 -26.77 -17.97
N LYS A 66 41.45 -27.70 -18.64
CA LYS A 66 40.26 -27.37 -19.43
C LYS A 66 39.10 -26.98 -18.52
N GLU A 67 38.89 -27.73 -17.46
CA GLU A 67 37.86 -27.43 -16.45
C GLU A 67 38.14 -26.10 -15.74
N ILE A 68 39.40 -25.83 -15.37
CA ILE A 68 39.77 -24.55 -14.73
C ILE A 68 39.47 -23.35 -15.65
N ILE A 69 39.80 -23.44 -16.95
CA ILE A 69 39.50 -22.36 -17.90
C ILE A 69 37.99 -22.18 -18.05
N PHE A 70 37.25 -23.28 -18.17
CA PHE A 70 35.79 -23.25 -18.25
C PHE A 70 35.17 -22.57 -17.01
N LEU A 71 35.56 -22.97 -15.81
CA LEU A 71 35.05 -22.42 -14.56
C LEU A 71 35.38 -20.94 -14.38
N LYS A 72 36.58 -20.49 -14.78
CA LYS A 72 36.95 -19.06 -14.77
C LYS A 72 36.10 -18.23 -15.73
N ASN A 73 35.84 -18.75 -16.93
CA ASN A 73 34.96 -18.10 -17.88
C ASN A 73 33.52 -18.04 -17.34
N ALA A 74 33.03 -19.13 -16.75
CA ALA A 74 31.72 -19.18 -16.13
C ALA A 74 31.56 -18.16 -14.97
N ASP A 75 32.55 -18.04 -14.07
CA ASP A 75 32.55 -17.03 -13.00
C ASP A 75 32.54 -15.60 -13.58
N THR A 76 33.30 -15.34 -14.63
CA THR A 76 33.33 -14.04 -15.31
C THR A 76 31.98 -13.69 -15.93
N THR A 77 31.36 -14.64 -16.64
CA THR A 77 30.00 -14.47 -17.18
C THR A 77 28.99 -14.26 -16.07
N MET A 78 29.08 -15.03 -14.99
CA MET A 78 28.13 -14.94 -13.88
C MET A 78 28.23 -13.59 -13.15
N LYS A 79 29.43 -13.05 -12.97
CA LYS A 79 29.63 -11.69 -12.43
C LYS A 79 28.95 -10.62 -13.28
N SER A 80 28.97 -10.76 -14.62
CA SER A 80 28.25 -9.86 -15.51
C SER A 80 26.74 -9.98 -15.32
N LEU A 81 26.21 -11.21 -15.35
CA LEU A 81 24.78 -11.47 -15.17
C LEU A 81 24.25 -10.97 -13.81
N ILE A 82 25.03 -11.18 -12.74
CA ILE A 82 24.72 -10.68 -11.41
C ILE A 82 24.63 -9.15 -11.42
N ARG A 83 25.58 -8.46 -12.06
CA ARG A 83 25.57 -7.00 -12.14
C ARG A 83 24.33 -6.50 -12.87
N ASP A 84 23.98 -7.10 -14.01
CA ASP A 84 22.79 -6.74 -14.78
C ASP A 84 21.52 -6.98 -13.98
N GLN A 85 21.46 -8.10 -13.25
CA GLN A 85 20.34 -8.44 -12.38
C GLN A 85 20.23 -7.51 -11.16
N MET A 86 21.35 -7.03 -10.60
CA MET A 86 21.34 -6.01 -9.54
C MET A 86 20.71 -4.71 -10.04
N PHE A 87 20.98 -4.30 -11.28
CA PHE A 87 20.29 -3.15 -11.88
C PHE A 87 18.79 -3.42 -12.07
N ALA A 88 18.40 -4.63 -12.47
CA ALA A 88 16.99 -5.01 -12.57
C ALA A 88 16.26 -4.94 -11.23
N VAL A 89 16.87 -5.48 -10.15
CA VAL A 89 16.36 -5.37 -8.78
C VAL A 89 16.23 -3.90 -8.37
N LYS A 90 17.24 -3.07 -8.64
CA LYS A 90 17.18 -1.65 -8.28
C LYS A 90 16.07 -0.92 -9.02
N ARG A 91 15.84 -1.21 -10.30
CA ARG A 91 14.71 -0.66 -11.06
C ARG A 91 13.37 -1.10 -10.46
N ALA A 92 13.22 -2.38 -10.10
CA ALA A 92 12.00 -2.89 -9.49
C ALA A 92 11.74 -2.26 -8.11
N GLN A 93 12.78 -2.03 -7.30
CA GLN A 93 12.68 -1.32 -6.03
C GLN A 93 12.23 0.12 -6.19
N ASN A 94 12.79 0.84 -7.17
CA ASN A 94 12.37 2.21 -7.45
C ASN A 94 10.91 2.27 -7.92
N ALA A 95 10.47 1.29 -8.73
CA ALA A 95 9.07 1.18 -9.16
C ALA A 95 8.14 0.89 -7.97
N LEU A 96 8.53 -0.03 -7.08
CA LEU A 96 7.76 -0.32 -5.86
C LEU A 96 7.63 0.91 -4.96
N GLU A 97 8.69 1.68 -4.78
CA GLU A 97 8.67 2.91 -3.97
C GLU A 97 7.75 3.98 -4.60
N LEU A 98 7.71 4.07 -5.94
CA LEU A 98 6.76 4.96 -6.62
C LEU A 98 5.30 4.53 -6.35
N GLU A 99 4.97 3.25 -6.51
CA GLU A 99 3.62 2.75 -6.22
C GLU A 99 3.24 2.90 -4.74
N ARG A 100 4.23 2.78 -3.84
CA ARG A 100 4.04 3.04 -2.41
C ARG A 100 3.62 4.49 -2.15
N GLN A 101 4.28 5.46 -2.79
CA GLN A 101 3.95 6.88 -2.65
C GLN A 101 2.52 7.18 -3.12
N LYS A 102 2.13 6.64 -4.28
CA LYS A 102 0.75 6.79 -4.79
C LYS A 102 -0.29 6.19 -3.84
N LEU A 103 -0.03 4.98 -3.32
CA LEU A 103 -0.92 4.34 -2.36
C LEU A 103 -1.05 5.18 -1.07
N ASP A 104 0.05 5.76 -0.58
CA ASP A 104 0.02 6.62 0.59
C ASP A 104 -0.75 7.93 0.34
N GLU A 105 -0.67 8.50 -0.86
CA GLU A 105 -1.49 9.64 -1.29
C GLU A 105 -2.98 9.27 -1.35
N ALA A 106 -3.34 8.18 -2.03
CA ALA A 106 -4.72 7.71 -2.11
C ALA A 106 -5.33 7.44 -0.72
N ARG A 107 -4.55 6.84 0.19
CA ARG A 107 -4.94 6.65 1.60
C ARG A 107 -5.18 7.97 2.33
N LYS A 108 -4.31 8.97 2.14
CA LYS A 108 -4.47 10.29 2.76
C LYS A 108 -5.75 10.98 2.28
N GLU A 109 -6.02 10.94 0.97
CA GLU A 109 -7.22 11.52 0.40
C GLU A 109 -8.49 10.85 0.93
N ARG A 110 -8.54 9.51 0.91
CA ARG A 110 -9.68 8.75 1.42
C ARG A 110 -9.93 9.04 2.91
N LYS A 111 -8.89 9.04 3.75
CA LYS A 111 -9.01 9.41 5.18
C LYS A 111 -9.49 10.84 5.38
N THR A 112 -9.10 11.76 4.50
CA THR A 112 -9.57 13.14 4.54
C THR A 112 -11.08 13.21 4.32
N HIS A 113 -11.60 12.46 3.34
CA HIS A 113 -13.04 12.38 3.09
C HIS A 113 -13.80 11.65 4.21
N GLU A 114 -13.22 10.62 4.83
CA GLU A 114 -13.81 9.98 6.02
C GLU A 114 -13.96 10.99 7.16
N ARG A 115 -12.93 11.79 7.45
CA ARG A 115 -12.98 12.83 8.47
C ARG A 115 -14.01 13.93 8.15
N LEU A 116 -14.18 14.29 6.87
CA LEU A 116 -15.23 15.22 6.46
C LEU A 116 -16.64 14.65 6.70
N LYS A 117 -16.82 13.34 6.45
CA LYS A 117 -18.08 12.65 6.73
C LYS A 117 -18.38 12.60 8.22
N GLU A 118 -17.38 12.31 9.06
CA GLU A 118 -17.51 12.32 10.52
C GLU A 118 -17.93 13.70 11.02
N LYS A 119 -17.27 14.78 10.59
CA LYS A 119 -17.65 16.15 10.95
C LYS A 119 -19.07 16.50 10.55
N ALA A 120 -19.46 16.18 9.30
CA ALA A 120 -20.83 16.42 8.83
C ALA A 120 -21.87 15.63 9.64
N PHE A 121 -21.51 14.45 10.15
CA PHE A 121 -22.37 13.64 11.00
C PHE A 121 -22.52 14.25 12.40
N ASP A 122 -21.45 14.78 12.97
CA ASP A 122 -21.49 15.46 14.26
C ASP A 122 -22.32 16.76 14.18
N GLU A 123 -22.17 17.54 13.12
CA GLU A 123 -23.01 18.73 12.84
C GLU A 123 -24.48 18.34 12.74
N PHE A 124 -24.81 17.28 11.99
CA PHE A 124 -26.18 16.77 11.89
C PHE A 124 -26.78 16.38 13.24
N LYS A 125 -26.00 15.77 14.15
CA LYS A 125 -26.47 15.46 15.52
C LYS A 125 -26.73 16.72 16.33
N MET A 126 -25.87 17.73 16.21
CA MET A 126 -26.06 19.00 16.91
C MET A 126 -27.34 19.70 16.45
N GLU A 127 -27.58 19.73 15.14
CA GLU A 127 -28.80 20.30 14.56
C GLU A 127 -30.06 19.54 15.01
N LEU A 128 -30.01 18.19 15.03
CA LEU A 128 -31.12 17.37 15.51
C LEU A 128 -31.46 17.67 16.97
N ASN A 129 -30.45 17.71 17.85
CA ASN A 129 -30.64 18.03 19.26
C ASN A 129 -31.19 19.44 19.46
N ALA A 130 -30.72 20.42 18.67
CA ALA A 130 -31.23 21.78 18.73
C ALA A 130 -32.71 21.87 18.29
N ALA A 131 -33.08 21.14 17.23
CA ALA A 131 -34.46 21.05 16.76
C ALA A 131 -35.38 20.35 17.78
N ASP A 132 -34.93 19.25 18.37
CA ASP A 132 -35.67 18.51 19.41
C ASP A 132 -35.86 19.38 20.67
N ASN A 133 -34.83 20.10 21.11
CA ASN A 133 -34.93 21.03 22.24
C ASN A 133 -35.92 22.16 21.95
N LYS A 134 -35.87 22.75 20.76
CA LYS A 134 -36.82 23.80 20.35
C LYS A 134 -38.26 23.29 20.33
N ALA A 135 -38.49 22.09 19.78
CA ALA A 135 -39.81 21.47 19.75
C ALA A 135 -40.33 21.19 21.17
N ASN A 136 -39.46 20.75 22.08
CA ASN A 136 -39.80 20.59 23.49
C ASN A 136 -40.18 21.92 24.14
N ASP A 137 -39.39 22.98 23.97
CA ASP A 137 -39.67 24.31 24.53
C ASP A 137 -41.01 24.89 24.04
N GLU A 138 -41.33 24.72 22.75
CA GLU A 138 -42.60 25.11 22.15
C GLU A 138 -43.78 24.31 22.74
N LEU A 139 -43.64 22.99 22.88
CA LEU A 139 -44.66 22.12 23.51
C LEU A 139 -44.90 22.51 24.97
N THR A 140 -43.84 22.81 25.71
CA THR A 140 -43.90 23.20 27.12
C THR A 140 -44.61 24.55 27.25
N SER A 141 -44.26 25.52 26.41
CA SER A 141 -44.92 26.83 26.36
C SER A 141 -46.41 26.72 26.02
N TYR A 142 -46.78 25.85 25.07
CA TYR A 142 -48.17 25.57 24.73
C TYR A 142 -48.95 24.96 25.91
N THR A 143 -48.39 23.93 26.56
CA THR A 143 -49.06 23.27 27.70
C THR A 143 -49.21 24.17 28.92
N TYR A 144 -48.20 25.00 29.23
CA TYR A 144 -48.32 26.00 30.31
C TYR A 144 -49.25 27.17 29.93
N GLY A 145 -49.30 27.56 28.66
CA GLY A 145 -50.21 28.60 28.15
C GLY A 145 -51.68 28.18 28.25
N VAL A 146 -52.01 26.94 27.87
CA VAL A 146 -53.36 26.37 27.98
C VAL A 146 -53.82 26.24 29.44
N LYS A 147 -52.91 25.94 30.38
CA LYS A 147 -53.23 25.92 31.82
C LYS A 147 -53.53 27.29 32.41
N LYS A 148 -53.05 28.39 31.81
CA LYS A 148 -53.32 29.76 32.27
C LYS A 148 -54.62 30.34 31.74
N THR A 149 -55.13 29.87 30.61
CA THR A 149 -56.39 30.34 30.01
C THR A 149 -57.63 29.55 30.41
N GLY A 150 -57.46 28.44 31.15
CA GLY A 150 -58.54 27.59 31.66
C GLY A 150 -59.10 27.97 33.04
N LYS A 151 -59.12 29.26 33.41
CA LYS A 151 -59.83 29.77 34.60
C LYS A 151 -60.87 30.80 34.20
#